data_AF-A0A498RDC2-F1
#
_entry.id   AF-A0A498RDC2-F1
#
_cell.length_a   1.000
_cell.length_b   1.000
_cell.length_c   1.000
_cell.angle_alpha   90.00
_cell.angle_beta   90.00
_cell.angle_gamma   90.00
#
_symmetry.space_group_name_H-M   'P 1'
#
loop_
_entity.id
_entity.type
_entity.pdbx_description
1 polymer ?
#
loop_
_entity_poly.entity_id
_entity_poly.type
_entity_poly.pdbx_seq_one_letter_code
_entity_poly.pdbx_strand_id
1 'polypeptide(L)'
;MGFTLAVKGKDTEINLGEDIITSANIGVSTPNDSMAKSSSVAGTLFVTGKLTHNNMLDASDKETSKLLKWSLVTAQNADAYRDVTVQVNTADQNFRTIHFPNAFIIDYNERYS
;
A
#
# COMPACT_ATOMS: atom_id res chain seq x y z
N MET A 1 -1.64 17.34 4.69
CA MET A 1 -0.81 16.38 3.94
C MET A 1 -1.74 15.25 3.54
N GLY A 2 -1.99 15.10 2.26
CA GLY A 2 -2.78 14.00 1.70
C GLY A 2 -1.86 12.87 1.24
N PHE A 3 -2.41 11.65 1.18
CA PHE A 3 -1.68 10.47 0.71
C PHE A 3 -2.49 9.78 -0.39
N THR A 4 -1.86 9.50 -1.53
CA THR A 4 -2.45 8.65 -2.56
C THR A 4 -1.71 7.33 -2.63
N LEU A 5 -2.46 6.24 -2.79
CA LEU A 5 -1.93 4.90 -2.98
C LEU A 5 -2.37 4.38 -4.35
N ALA A 6 -1.41 4.04 -5.19
CA ALA A 6 -1.64 3.36 -6.45
C ALA A 6 -0.93 1.99 -6.43
N VAL A 7 -1.69 0.93 -6.70
CA VAL A 7 -1.18 -0.44 -6.81
C VAL A 7 -1.46 -0.95 -8.21
N LYS A 8 -0.41 -1.37 -8.92
CA LYS A 8 -0.49 -1.94 -10.26
C LYS A 8 -0.09 -3.40 -10.22
N GLY A 9 -1.05 -4.29 -10.46
CA GLY A 9 -0.81 -5.71 -10.76
C GLY A 9 -0.97 -6.00 -12.25
N LYS A 10 -0.80 -7.27 -12.65
CA LYS A 10 -0.97 -7.72 -14.05
C LYS A 10 -2.30 -7.30 -14.67
N ASP A 11 -3.41 -7.53 -13.95
CA ASP A 11 -4.77 -7.32 -14.47
C ASP A 11 -5.65 -6.44 -13.55
N THR A 12 -5.08 -5.91 -12.46
CA THR A 12 -5.84 -5.11 -11.49
C THR A 12 -5.07 -3.87 -11.09
N GLU A 13 -5.74 -2.73 -11.22
CA GLU A 13 -5.30 -1.45 -10.69
C GLU A 13 -6.16 -1.09 -9.48
N ILE A 14 -5.49 -0.69 -8.39
CA ILE A 14 -6.13 -0.22 -7.16
C ILE A 14 -5.63 1.19 -6.89
N ASN A 15 -6.56 2.14 -6.85
CA ASN A 15 -6.26 3.54 -6.63
C ASN A 15 -7.07 4.06 -5.44
N LEU A 16 -6.39 4.47 -4.38
CA LEU A 16 -7.00 5.09 -3.20
C LEU A 16 -6.56 6.54 -3.11
N GLY A 17 -7.55 7.41 -3.01
CA GLY A 17 -7.34 8.85 -2.90
C GLY A 17 -7.00 9.32 -1.49
N GLU A 18 -6.68 10.61 -1.41
CA GLU A 18 -6.29 11.31 -0.17
C GLU A 18 -7.36 11.30 0.90
N ASP A 19 -8.61 11.17 0.50
CA ASP A 19 -9.73 11.10 1.44
C ASP A 19 -9.70 9.80 2.25
N ILE A 20 -9.23 8.70 1.66
CA ILE A 20 -9.28 7.36 2.27
C ILE A 20 -8.06 7.14 3.16
N ILE A 21 -6.86 7.51 2.70
CA ILE A 21 -5.60 7.20 3.38
C ILE A 21 -5.28 8.27 4.43
N THR A 22 -5.18 7.85 5.69
CA THR A 22 -4.92 8.74 6.82
C THR A 22 -3.43 8.85 7.13
N SER A 23 -2.70 7.74 7.02
CA SER A 23 -1.26 7.72 7.27
C SER A 23 -0.55 6.62 6.51
N ALA A 24 0.70 6.90 6.10
CA ALA A 24 1.62 5.92 5.55
C ALA A 24 2.96 5.99 6.30
N ASN A 25 3.39 4.85 6.88
CA ASN A 25 4.65 4.72 7.61
C ASN A 25 5.55 3.70 6.92
N ILE A 26 6.84 3.99 6.85
CA ILE A 26 7.82 3.08 6.26
C ILE A 26 8.82 2.67 7.33
N GLY A 27 8.93 1.36 7.54
CA GLY A 27 10.00 0.75 8.30
C GLY A 27 11.08 0.25 7.34
N VAL A 28 12.33 0.59 7.61
CA VAL A 28 13.48 0.03 6.91
C VAL A 28 14.32 -0.71 7.94
N SER A 29 14.46 -2.02 7.75
CA SER A 29 15.29 -2.87 8.59
C SER A 29 16.60 -3.18 7.88
N THR A 30 17.70 -2.96 8.60
CA THR A 30 19.05 -3.29 8.15
C THR A 30 19.69 -4.21 9.20
N PRO A 31 20.53 -5.18 8.78
CA PRO A 31 21.24 -6.03 9.73
C PRO A 31 22.12 -5.22 10.68
N ASN A 32 22.15 -5.63 11.95
CA ASN A 32 22.93 -4.97 13.01
C ASN A 32 24.40 -5.41 13.02
N ASP A 33 25.01 -5.59 11.84
CA ASP A 33 26.41 -5.93 11.69
C ASP A 33 27.15 -4.76 11.06
N SER A 34 27.98 -4.09 11.86
CA SER A 34 28.77 -2.93 11.42
C SER A 34 29.95 -3.29 10.51
N MET A 35 30.32 -4.58 10.43
CA MET A 35 31.45 -5.07 9.65
C MET A 35 31.04 -5.69 8.32
N ALA A 36 29.78 -6.13 8.19
CA ALA A 36 29.24 -6.62 6.93
C ALA A 36 28.73 -5.46 6.07
N LYS A 37 29.26 -5.32 4.85
CA LYS A 37 28.57 -4.58 3.78
C LYS A 37 27.26 -5.32 3.46
N SER A 38 26.19 -5.04 4.20
CA SER A 38 24.90 -5.67 3.94
C SER A 38 24.23 -4.96 2.76
N SER A 39 24.08 -5.68 1.66
CA SER A 39 23.16 -5.31 0.56
C SER A 39 21.71 -5.72 0.85
N SER A 40 21.46 -6.39 1.98
CA SER A 40 20.14 -6.89 2.36
C SER A 40 19.44 -5.84 3.22
N VAL A 41 18.58 -5.06 2.57
CA VAL A 41 17.68 -4.09 3.21
C VAL A 41 16.25 -4.58 3.03
N ALA A 42 15.49 -4.67 4.12
CA ALA A 42 14.07 -4.99 4.06
C ALA A 42 13.26 -3.71 4.31
N GLY A 43 12.34 -3.39 3.40
CA GLY A 43 11.40 -2.29 3.55
C GLY A 43 10.00 -2.83 3.83
N THR A 44 9.30 -2.22 4.79
CA THR A 44 7.90 -2.52 5.11
C THR A 44 7.11 -1.22 5.08
N LEU A 45 6.00 -1.22 4.34
CA LEU A 45 5.07 -0.10 4.25
C LEU A 45 3.81 -0.43 5.04
N PHE A 46 3.46 0.44 5.99
CA PHE A 46 2.23 0.38 6.76
C PHE A 46 1.31 1.50 6.29
N VAL A 47 0.18 1.14 5.70
CA VAL A 47 -0.84 2.10 5.25
C VAL A 47 -2.07 1.95 6.14
N THR A 48 -2.56 3.07 6.66
CA THR A 48 -3.78 3.12 7.47
C THR A 48 -4.73 4.12 6.85
N GLY A 49 -5.99 3.73 6.71
CA GLY A 49 -7.04 4.56 6.13
C GLY A 49 -8.39 4.32 6.79
N LYS A 50 -9.38 5.08 6.34
CA LYS A 50 -10.77 4.95 6.78
C LYS A 50 -11.55 4.06 5.82
N LEU A 51 -12.40 3.19 6.36
CA LEU A 51 -13.38 2.48 5.55
C LEU A 51 -14.53 3.45 5.25
N THR A 52 -14.72 3.78 3.98
CA THR A 52 -15.85 4.61 3.54
C THR A 52 -16.97 3.68 3.08
N HIS A 53 -18.13 3.73 3.72
CA HIS A 53 -19.34 3.14 3.16
C HIS A 53 -20.00 4.17 2.25
N ASN A 54 -20.14 3.87 0.96
CA ASN A 54 -20.88 4.74 0.06
C ASN A 54 -22.27 4.15 -0.18
N ASN A 55 -23.31 4.82 0.29
CA ASN A 55 -24.71 4.45 0.00
C ASN A 55 -25.04 4.58 -1.51
N MET A 56 -24.12 5.09 -2.33
CA MET A 56 -24.21 5.04 -3.79
C MET A 56 -23.50 3.80 -4.34
N LEU A 57 -24.35 2.84 -4.69
CA LEU A 57 -24.25 1.61 -5.50
C LEU A 57 -22.97 1.22 -6.28
N ASP A 58 -21.90 2.01 -6.46
CA ASP A 58 -20.92 1.63 -7.49
C ASP A 58 -19.43 2.06 -7.40
N ALA A 59 -18.97 2.87 -6.43
CA ALA A 59 -17.63 3.48 -6.58
C ALA A 59 -16.59 3.23 -5.47
N SER A 60 -16.95 3.22 -4.19
CA SER A 60 -15.94 3.28 -3.11
C SER A 60 -15.53 1.93 -2.54
N ASP A 61 -16.45 0.95 -2.52
CA ASP A 61 -16.20 -0.36 -1.90
C ASP A 61 -15.39 -1.30 -2.81
N LYS A 62 -15.31 -0.99 -4.11
CA LYS A 62 -14.62 -1.84 -5.09
C LYS A 62 -13.11 -1.90 -4.84
N GLU A 63 -12.49 -0.79 -4.47
CA GLU A 63 -11.03 -0.72 -4.30
C GLU A 63 -10.56 -1.40 -3.01
N THR A 64 -11.26 -1.18 -1.89
CA THR A 64 -11.03 -1.90 -0.63
C THR A 64 -11.28 -3.40 -0.81
N SER A 65 -12.33 -3.79 -1.54
CA SER A 65 -12.58 -5.21 -1.86
C SER A 65 -11.46 -5.81 -2.73
N LYS A 66 -10.89 -5.06 -3.68
CA LYS A 66 -9.72 -5.50 -4.45
C LYS A 66 -8.47 -5.65 -3.57
N LEU A 67 -8.27 -4.77 -2.58
CA LEU A 67 -7.19 -4.91 -1.60
C LEU A 67 -7.35 -6.18 -0.77
N LEU A 68 -8.57 -6.46 -0.28
CA LEU A 68 -8.87 -7.71 0.42
C LEU A 68 -8.61 -8.92 -0.49
N LYS A 69 -9.03 -8.90 -1.75
CA LYS A 69 -8.73 -10.01 -2.68
C LYS A 69 -7.24 -10.19 -2.90
N TRP A 70 -6.46 -9.11 -2.90
CA TRP A 70 -5.01 -9.18 -3.01
C TRP A 70 -4.37 -9.77 -1.75
N SER A 71 -4.87 -9.44 -0.55
CA SER A 71 -4.34 -10.00 0.70
C SER A 71 -4.56 -11.50 0.85
N LEU A 72 -5.57 -12.04 0.15
CA LEU A 72 -5.82 -13.49 0.09
C LEU A 72 -4.86 -14.24 -0.84
N VAL A 73 -4.09 -13.55 -1.70
CA VAL A 73 -3.13 -14.20 -2.60
C VAL A 73 -1.86 -14.54 -1.82
N THR A 74 -1.50 -15.81 -1.80
CA THR A 74 -0.30 -16.28 -1.09
C THR A 74 0.97 -15.86 -1.81
N ALA A 75 2.03 -15.57 -1.05
CA ALA A 75 3.34 -15.15 -1.57
C ALA A 75 4.04 -16.17 -2.50
N GLN A 76 3.52 -17.40 -2.61
CA GLN A 76 4.00 -18.42 -3.53
C GLN A 76 3.50 -18.20 -4.96
N ASN A 77 2.39 -17.47 -5.13
CA ASN A 77 1.88 -17.11 -6.44
C ASN A 77 2.58 -15.83 -6.93
N ALA A 78 3.02 -15.83 -8.20
CA ALA A 78 3.59 -14.67 -8.86
C ALA A 78 2.62 -13.46 -8.86
N ASP A 79 1.30 -13.71 -8.85
CA ASP A 79 0.28 -12.65 -8.84
C ASP A 79 0.15 -11.92 -7.50
N ALA A 80 0.82 -12.40 -6.44
CA ALA A 80 0.93 -11.72 -5.15
C ALA A 80 1.80 -10.47 -5.22
N TYR A 81 2.75 -10.42 -6.17
CA TYR A 81 3.73 -9.36 -6.29
C TYR A 81 3.23 -8.28 -7.25
N ARG A 82 3.08 -7.06 -6.74
CA ARG A 82 2.54 -5.90 -7.47
C ARG A 82 3.40 -4.67 -7.22
N ASP A 83 3.35 -3.71 -8.14
CA ASP A 83 4.03 -2.43 -7.98
C ASP A 83 3.17 -1.49 -7.14
N VAL A 84 3.72 -1.02 -6.02
CA VAL A 84 3.03 -0.12 -5.08
C VAL A 84 3.70 1.24 -5.10
N THR A 85 2.92 2.28 -5.38
CA THR A 85 3.36 3.67 -5.34
C THR A 85 2.54 4.44 -4.31
N VAL A 86 3.22 5.06 -3.36
CA VAL A 86 2.62 6.01 -2.41
C VAL A 86 3.11 7.41 -2.75
N GLN A 87 2.20 8.36 -2.92
CA GLN A 87 2.55 9.77 -3.08
C GLN A 87 2.06 10.55 -1.86
N VAL A 88 2.92 11.45 -1.40
CA VAL A 88 2.62 12.40 -0.32
C VAL A 88 2.37 13.74 -0.97
N ASN A 89 1.13 14.20 -0.91
CA ASN A 89 0.68 15.43 -1.54
C ASN A 89 0.44 16.52 -0.49
N THR A 90 0.81 17.75 -0.80
CA THR A 90 0.56 18.93 0.04
C THR A 90 0.25 20.12 -0.86
N ALA A 91 -0.89 20.79 -0.62
CA ALA A 91 -1.33 21.95 -1.41
C ALA A 91 -1.26 21.70 -2.93
N ASP A 92 -1.83 20.57 -3.37
CA ASP A 92 -1.89 20.14 -4.78
C ASP A 92 -0.53 19.87 -5.46
N GLN A 93 0.56 19.79 -4.67
CA GLN A 93 1.88 19.41 -5.15
C GLN A 93 2.32 18.06 -4.57
N ASN A 94 2.91 17.21 -5.41
CA ASN A 94 3.53 15.96 -4.98
C ASN A 94 4.89 16.26 -4.36
N PHE A 95 4.99 16.01 -3.04
CA PHE A 95 6.19 16.30 -2.26
C PHE A 95 7.14 15.09 -2.20
N ARG A 96 6.59 13.88 -2.20
CA ARG A 96 7.39 12.65 -2.11
C ARG A 96 6.65 11.50 -2.77
N THR A 97 7.36 10.78 -3.62
CA THR A 97 6.90 9.51 -4.18
C THR A 97 7.76 8.38 -3.64
N ILE A 98 7.12 7.36 -3.08
CA ILE A 98 7.77 6.13 -2.66
C ILE A 98 7.26 5.00 -3.55
N HIS A 99 8.20 4.25 -4.13
CA HIS A 99 7.90 3.14 -5.02
C HIS A 99 8.47 1.84 -4.46
N PHE A 100 7.60 0.87 -4.24
CA PHE A 100 7.95 -0.50 -3.85
C PHE A 100 7.65 -1.44 -5.02
N PRO A 101 8.68 -1.84 -5.80
CA PRO A 101 8.50 -2.82 -6.85
C PRO A 101 8.34 -4.22 -6.25
N ASN A 102 7.52 -5.07 -6.88
CA ASN A 102 7.27 -6.45 -6.43
C ASN A 102 6.91 -6.56 -4.93
N ALA A 103 6.00 -5.71 -4.45
CA ALA A 103 5.50 -5.79 -3.09
C ALA A 103 4.35 -6.81 -2.99
N PHE A 104 4.18 -7.41 -1.81
CA PHE A 104 3.03 -8.26 -1.48
C PHE A 104 2.48 -7.88 -0.10
N ILE A 105 1.23 -8.24 0.17
CA ILE A 105 0.60 -7.95 1.47
C ILE A 105 1.04 -8.99 2.49
N ILE A 106 1.56 -8.52 3.63
CA ILE A 106 1.93 -9.37 4.77
C ILE A 106 0.74 -9.51 5.74
N ASP A 107 0.06 -8.40 6.03
CA ASP A 107 -1.07 -8.34 6.95
C ASP A 107 -2.12 -7.38 6.42
N TYR A 108 -3.39 -7.73 6.63
CA TYR A 108 -4.55 -6.96 6.24
C TYR A 108 -5.61 -7.04 7.32
N ASN A 109 -5.94 -5.89 7.91
CA ASN A 109 -6.93 -5.81 8.97
C ASN A 109 -7.96 -4.73 8.65
N GLU A 110 -9.24 -5.12 8.69
CA GLU A 110 -10.36 -4.20 8.67
C GLU A 110 -11.07 -4.26 10.02
N ARG A 111 -11.32 -3.09 10.61
CA ARG A 111 -12.08 -2.96 11.86
C ARG A 111 -13.27 -2.06 11.63
N TYR A 112 -14.45 -2.58 11.93
CA TYR A 112 -15.69 -1.82 12.04
C TYR A 112 -16.00 -1.64 13.54
N SER A 113 -16.27 -0.40 13.95
CA SER A 113 -16.65 -0.06 15.33
C SER A 113 -17.86 0.84 15.33
#